data_AF-A0A2N2P9D0-F1
#
_entry.id   AF-A0A2N2P9D0-F1
#
_cell.length_a   1.000
_cell.length_b   1.000
_cell.length_c   1.000
_cell.angle_alpha   90.00
_cell.angle_beta   90.00
_cell.angle_gamma   90.00
#
_symmetry.space_group_name_H-M   'P 1'
#
loop_
_entity.id
_entity.type
_entity.pdbx_description
1 polymer ?
#
loop_
_entity_poly.entity_id
_entity_poly.type
_entity_poly.pdbx_seq_one_letter_code
_entity_poly.pdbx_strand_id
1 'polypeptide(L)'
;MRLIFTVLFVAAFGGSLAAATNPTENSITTSTGITTSASLSRAAAKQLLVDEFGDRLLKSRYMEKNCTPTTYPGWEGFPLQHCTYEVRDKDGLTKCAEVIMLNPSSDQLARWIVDACAKVRGVLQPDDLRRVFKHVLGQSGGQFLVAGVVYEDIIPADGTYELYAFRNGVTVKIEGLEHRTTSTLTVDQIQRSLHGKVVHVFRYGRIQSTTPGQYKRNGGALEVGTDEAPGPLWPDAIRQAYQAAWGQDRNELMEAWVKDNLKTPE
;
A
#
# COMPACT_ATOMS: atom_id res chain seq x y z
N MET A 1 -11.99 7.83 12.81
CA MET A 1 -11.94 8.56 11.52
C MET A 1 -11.29 7.66 10.47
N ARG A 2 -12.09 6.97 9.64
CA ARG A 2 -11.61 6.03 8.62
C ARG A 2 -11.30 6.82 7.33
N LEU A 3 -10.02 6.99 6.99
CA LEU A 3 -9.64 7.42 5.64
C LEU A 3 -9.65 6.19 4.72
N ILE A 4 -10.66 6.11 3.86
CA ILE A 4 -10.70 5.17 2.74
C ILE A 4 -10.15 5.93 1.54
N PHE A 5 -8.94 5.59 1.11
CA PHE A 5 -8.36 6.08 -0.14
C PHE A 5 -8.90 5.23 -1.29
N THR A 6 -9.91 5.73 -1.99
CA THR A 6 -10.38 5.16 -3.26
C THR A 6 -10.07 6.16 -4.36
N VAL A 7 -9.08 5.85 -5.18
CA VAL A 7 -8.92 6.49 -6.50
C VAL A 7 -10.03 5.93 -7.39
N LEU A 8 -11.03 6.75 -7.71
CA LEU A 8 -12.18 6.36 -8.52
C LEU A 8 -11.82 6.53 -10.00
N PHE A 9 -11.68 5.41 -10.73
CA PHE A 9 -11.70 5.43 -12.19
C PHE A 9 -13.16 5.24 -12.65
N VAL A 10 -13.75 6.27 -13.25
CA VAL A 10 -15.07 6.23 -13.88
C VAL A 10 -14.90 5.78 -15.33
N ALA A 11 -15.44 4.61 -15.68
CA ALA A 11 -15.67 4.21 -17.06
C ALA A 11 -17.18 4.24 -17.32
N ALA A 12 -17.60 5.11 -18.25
CA ALA A 12 -18.98 5.29 -18.65
C ALA A 12 -19.46 4.14 -19.55
N PHE A 13 -20.59 3.52 -19.21
CA PHE A 13 -21.34 2.65 -20.12
C PHE A 13 -22.65 3.33 -20.50
N GLY A 14 -22.82 3.63 -21.79
CA GLY A 14 -24.09 3.98 -22.41
C GLY A 14 -24.71 2.74 -23.06
N GLY A 15 -25.99 2.49 -22.81
CA GLY A 15 -26.73 1.39 -23.42
C GLY A 15 -28.20 1.38 -23.02
N SER A 16 -29.07 1.58 -24.00
CA SER A 16 -30.51 1.86 -23.94
C SER A 16 -31.39 0.81 -23.25
N LEU A 17 -32.50 1.28 -22.66
CA LEU A 17 -33.64 0.48 -22.22
C LEU A 17 -34.38 -0.15 -23.41
N ALA A 18 -34.84 -1.39 -23.22
CA ALA A 18 -36.02 -1.93 -23.89
C ALA A 18 -36.77 -2.86 -22.91
N ALA A 19 -38.06 -2.62 -22.75
CA ALA A 19 -38.97 -3.37 -21.91
C ALA A 19 -39.60 -4.54 -22.69
N ALA A 20 -39.75 -5.71 -22.05
CA ALA A 20 -40.67 -6.75 -22.49
C ALA A 20 -41.14 -7.64 -21.32
N THR A 21 -42.45 -7.56 -21.10
CA THR A 21 -43.46 -8.46 -20.49
C THR A 21 -43.08 -9.86 -19.95
N ASN A 22 -43.59 -10.15 -18.74
CA ASN A 22 -43.76 -11.49 -18.13
C ASN A 22 -44.75 -12.38 -18.92
N PRO A 23 -44.64 -13.72 -18.81
CA PRO A 23 -45.57 -14.41 -17.92
C PRO A 23 -45.04 -15.67 -17.17
N THR A 24 -45.82 -16.01 -16.13
CA THR A 24 -46.10 -17.34 -15.55
C THR A 24 -45.07 -18.07 -14.67
N GLU A 25 -45.44 -18.13 -13.38
CA GLU A 25 -45.34 -19.24 -12.42
C GLU A 25 -44.54 -20.48 -12.85
N ASN A 26 -43.49 -20.76 -12.09
CA ASN A 26 -43.24 -22.13 -11.64
C ASN A 26 -42.55 -22.14 -10.28
N SER A 27 -43.07 -23.02 -9.42
CA SER A 27 -42.62 -23.35 -8.08
C SER A 27 -41.10 -23.57 -8.02
N ILE A 28 -40.41 -22.81 -7.16
CA ILE A 28 -39.02 -23.08 -6.81
C ILE A 28 -38.94 -23.20 -5.28
N THR A 29 -38.71 -24.44 -4.87
CA THR A 29 -38.31 -24.88 -3.55
C THR A 29 -37.23 -23.95 -2.98
N THR A 30 -37.54 -23.30 -1.87
CA THR A 30 -36.59 -22.51 -1.07
C THR A 30 -35.55 -23.44 -0.46
N SER A 31 -34.50 -23.74 -1.22
CA SER A 31 -33.23 -24.23 -0.68
C SER A 31 -32.50 -23.04 -0.09
N THR A 32 -32.62 -22.85 1.22
CA THR A 32 -31.70 -22.03 2.01
C THR A 32 -30.35 -22.74 2.11
N GLY A 33 -29.71 -22.95 0.96
CA GLY A 33 -28.30 -23.30 0.90
C GLY A 33 -27.49 -22.10 1.32
N ILE A 34 -27.09 -22.04 2.59
CA ILE A 34 -25.93 -21.25 2.99
C ILE A 34 -24.76 -21.85 2.20
N THR A 35 -24.46 -21.25 1.05
CA THR A 35 -23.31 -21.63 0.25
C THR A 35 -22.10 -21.16 1.04
N THR A 36 -21.57 -22.04 1.88
CA THR A 36 -20.30 -21.78 2.57
C THR A 36 -19.25 -21.73 1.47
N SER A 37 -18.80 -20.54 1.09
CA SER A 37 -17.68 -20.36 0.16
C SER A 37 -16.51 -21.23 0.66
N ALA A 38 -16.16 -22.23 -0.14
CA ALA A 38 -15.10 -23.17 0.22
C ALA A 38 -13.77 -22.40 0.37
N SER A 39 -13.08 -22.63 1.49
CA SER A 39 -11.75 -22.08 1.70
C SER A 39 -10.81 -22.54 0.59
N LEU A 40 -10.04 -21.63 0.03
CA LEU A 40 -9.03 -21.96 -0.97
C LEU A 40 -7.83 -22.67 -0.34
N SER A 41 -7.09 -23.43 -1.16
CA SER A 41 -5.71 -23.82 -0.83
C SER A 41 -4.78 -22.60 -0.93
N ARG A 42 -3.63 -22.63 -0.26
CA ARG A 42 -2.63 -21.55 -0.34
C ARG A 42 -2.18 -21.29 -1.78
N ALA A 43 -1.98 -22.34 -2.58
CA ALA A 43 -1.59 -22.22 -3.97
C ALA A 43 -2.68 -21.56 -4.83
N ALA A 44 -3.95 -21.99 -4.68
CA ALA A 44 -5.07 -21.41 -5.40
C ALA A 44 -5.33 -19.94 -5.00
N ALA A 45 -5.22 -19.63 -3.70
CA ALA A 45 -5.34 -18.28 -3.17
C ALA A 45 -4.27 -17.33 -3.71
N LYS A 46 -3.01 -17.80 -3.79
CA LYS A 46 -1.92 -17.03 -4.37
C LYS A 46 -2.17 -16.77 -5.86
N GLN A 47 -2.52 -17.82 -6.61
CA GLN A 47 -2.77 -17.72 -8.05
C GLN A 47 -3.92 -16.75 -8.34
N LEU A 48 -5.01 -16.82 -7.57
CA LEU A 48 -6.13 -15.89 -7.65
C LEU A 48 -5.67 -14.41 -7.56
N LEU A 49 -4.85 -14.09 -6.55
CA LEU A 49 -4.37 -12.72 -6.35
C LEU A 49 -3.44 -12.25 -7.48
N VAL A 50 -2.57 -13.13 -7.96
CA VAL A 50 -1.66 -12.82 -9.07
C VAL A 50 -2.46 -12.57 -10.36
N ASP A 51 -3.44 -13.42 -10.67
CA ASP A 51 -4.24 -13.31 -11.89
C ASP A 51 -5.15 -12.08 -11.86
N GLU A 52 -5.81 -11.80 -10.74
CA GLU A 52 -6.76 -10.68 -10.65
C GLU A 52 -6.10 -9.31 -10.52
N PHE A 53 -4.92 -9.24 -9.89
CA PHE A 53 -4.33 -7.96 -9.50
C PHE A 53 -2.86 -7.77 -9.88
N GLY A 54 -2.16 -8.77 -10.40
CA GLY A 54 -0.76 -8.65 -10.78
C GLY A 54 -0.52 -7.49 -11.75
N ASP A 55 -1.29 -7.42 -12.83
CA ASP A 55 -1.22 -6.33 -13.80
C ASP A 55 -1.61 -4.97 -13.22
N ARG A 56 -2.62 -4.97 -12.33
CA ARG A 56 -3.09 -3.74 -11.68
C ARG A 56 -2.02 -3.19 -10.76
N LEU A 57 -1.33 -4.04 -10.01
CA LEU A 57 -0.22 -3.67 -9.16
C LEU A 57 0.86 -2.98 -9.97
N LEU A 58 1.34 -3.59 -11.05
CA LEU A 58 2.37 -3.02 -11.92
C LEU A 58 1.94 -1.67 -12.52
N LYS A 59 0.71 -1.56 -13.01
CA LYS A 59 0.17 -0.31 -13.57
C LYS A 59 0.03 0.81 -12.54
N SER A 60 -0.16 0.48 -11.26
CA SER A 60 -0.25 1.46 -10.18
C SER A 60 1.11 2.03 -9.75
N ARG A 61 2.24 1.47 -10.19
CA ARG A 61 3.58 1.90 -9.76
C ARG A 61 4.13 3.06 -10.58
N TYR A 62 3.49 4.21 -10.44
CA TYR A 62 3.84 5.37 -11.24
C TYR A 62 5.23 5.94 -10.96
N MET A 63 5.81 5.71 -9.77
CA MET A 63 7.17 6.17 -9.44
C MET A 63 8.27 5.22 -9.95
N GLU A 64 7.94 4.01 -10.42
CA GLU A 64 8.91 3.10 -11.04
C GLU A 64 9.25 3.57 -12.47
N LYS A 65 9.96 4.70 -12.57
CA LYS A 65 10.43 5.31 -13.81
C LYS A 65 11.93 5.55 -13.75
N ASN A 66 12.59 5.36 -14.88
CA ASN A 66 14.03 5.61 -15.05
C ASN A 66 14.89 5.01 -13.92
N CYS A 67 14.56 3.79 -13.50
CA CYS A 67 15.15 3.16 -12.33
C CYS A 67 16.53 2.56 -12.63
N THR A 68 17.46 2.73 -11.70
CA THR A 68 18.78 2.08 -11.73
C THR A 68 19.06 1.36 -10.41
N PRO A 69 19.79 0.24 -10.41
CA PRO A 69 20.20 -0.42 -9.16
C PRO A 69 20.98 0.53 -8.26
N THR A 70 20.73 0.49 -6.95
CA THR A 70 21.41 1.36 -5.98
C THR A 70 21.64 0.67 -4.63
N THR A 71 22.27 1.38 -3.70
CA THR A 71 22.39 1.00 -2.29
C THR A 71 21.93 2.15 -1.41
N TYR A 72 21.56 1.83 -0.17
CA TYR A 72 21.16 2.83 0.82
C TYR A 72 21.56 2.34 2.23
N PRO A 73 22.06 3.21 3.13
CA PRO A 73 22.46 2.80 4.47
C PRO A 73 21.36 2.04 5.22
N GLY A 74 21.71 0.89 5.80
CA GLY A 74 20.79 0.02 6.53
C GLY A 74 19.94 -0.90 5.65
N TRP A 75 20.19 -0.93 4.33
CA TRP A 75 19.54 -1.77 3.32
C TRP A 75 20.55 -2.56 2.48
N GLU A 76 21.73 -2.83 3.04
CA GLU A 76 22.78 -3.59 2.38
C GLU A 76 22.28 -4.98 1.98
N GLY A 77 22.59 -5.40 0.75
CA GLY A 77 22.19 -6.73 0.22
C GLY A 77 20.75 -6.81 -0.33
N PHE A 78 19.95 -5.75 -0.24
CA PHE A 78 18.62 -5.71 -0.85
C PHE A 78 18.65 -5.11 -2.26
N PRO A 79 17.81 -5.58 -3.20
CA PRO A 79 17.81 -5.13 -4.58
C PRO A 79 17.08 -3.78 -4.74
N LEU A 80 17.67 -2.72 -4.19
CA LEU A 80 17.10 -1.38 -4.25
C LEU A 80 17.18 -0.78 -5.65
N GLN A 81 16.20 0.08 -5.95
CA GLN A 81 16.19 0.88 -7.16
C GLN A 81 16.15 2.36 -6.81
N HIS A 82 17.03 3.16 -7.43
CA HIS A 82 16.93 4.60 -7.47
C HIS A 82 16.16 4.99 -8.74
N CYS A 83 15.00 5.61 -8.57
CA CYS A 83 14.09 5.97 -9.65
C CYS A 83 13.87 7.48 -9.69
N THR A 84 13.67 8.01 -10.89
CA THR A 84 13.32 9.41 -11.12
C THR A 84 12.03 9.49 -11.90
N TYR A 85 11.12 10.36 -11.49
CA TYR A 85 9.82 10.51 -12.11
C TYR A 85 9.35 11.95 -12.07
N GLU A 86 8.32 12.25 -12.86
CA GLU A 86 7.71 13.56 -12.93
C GLU A 86 6.19 13.49 -12.74
N VAL A 87 5.63 14.55 -12.18
CA VAL A 87 4.20 14.82 -12.17
C VAL A 87 3.93 16.18 -12.79
N ARG A 88 2.73 16.38 -13.30
CA ARG A 88 2.29 17.66 -13.86
C ARG A 88 1.05 18.13 -13.13
N ASP A 89 1.12 19.33 -12.57
CA ASP A 89 -0.02 20.01 -11.96
C ASP A 89 -1.04 20.45 -13.03
N LYS A 90 -2.26 20.77 -12.58
CA LYS A 90 -3.36 21.28 -13.41
C LYS A 90 -3.00 22.57 -14.17
N ASP A 91 -2.08 23.38 -13.64
CA ASP A 91 -1.59 24.62 -14.24
C ASP A 91 -0.43 24.40 -15.23
N GLY A 92 0.00 23.16 -15.41
CA GLY A 92 1.09 22.77 -16.31
C GLY A 92 2.47 22.71 -15.67
N LEU A 93 2.63 23.10 -14.39
CA LEU A 93 3.90 23.00 -13.68
C LEU A 93 4.35 21.53 -13.61
N THR A 94 5.54 21.24 -14.15
CA THR A 94 6.14 19.90 -14.10
C THR A 94 7.11 19.82 -12.94
N LYS A 95 6.96 18.81 -12.08
CA LYS A 95 7.76 18.61 -10.87
C LYS A 95 8.47 17.27 -10.96
N CYS A 96 9.78 17.29 -10.79
CA CYS A 96 10.62 16.10 -10.76
C CYS A 96 10.85 15.65 -9.32
N ALA A 97 10.92 14.34 -9.13
CA ALA A 97 11.20 13.72 -7.84
C ALA A 97 12.13 12.51 -8.00
N GLU A 98 12.87 12.23 -6.94
CA GLU A 98 13.74 11.06 -6.81
C GLU A 98 13.31 10.22 -5.61
N VAL A 99 13.31 8.90 -5.80
CA VAL A 99 12.95 7.93 -4.77
C VAL A 99 13.86 6.70 -4.83
N ILE A 100 14.23 6.19 -3.67
CA ILE A 100 14.83 4.86 -3.53
C ILE A 100 13.73 3.93 -3.05
N MET A 101 13.53 2.81 -3.75
CA MET A 101 12.43 1.90 -3.50
C MET A 101 12.89 0.44 -3.43
N LEU A 102 12.08 -0.37 -2.75
CA LEU A 102 12.16 -1.82 -2.75
C LEU A 102 10.75 -2.40 -2.86
N ASN A 103 10.21 -2.42 -4.07
CA ASN A 103 8.82 -2.86 -4.28
C ASN A 103 8.76 -4.40 -4.39
N PRO A 104 7.77 -5.06 -3.76
CA PRO A 104 7.66 -6.52 -3.81
C PRO A 104 7.22 -6.96 -5.21
N SER A 105 7.46 -8.20 -5.62
CA SER A 105 6.76 -8.72 -6.81
C SER A 105 5.28 -8.99 -6.51
N SER A 106 4.43 -9.13 -7.53
CA SER A 106 3.02 -9.53 -7.34
C SER A 106 2.91 -10.88 -6.62
N ASP A 107 3.82 -11.81 -6.94
CA ASP A 107 3.90 -13.12 -6.30
C ASP A 107 4.31 -13.01 -4.82
N GLN A 108 5.32 -12.20 -4.47
CA GLN A 108 5.71 -11.99 -3.07
C GLN A 108 4.60 -11.32 -2.26
N LEU A 109 3.95 -10.29 -2.82
CA LEU A 109 2.81 -9.64 -2.17
C LEU A 109 1.65 -10.63 -1.94
N ALA A 110 1.35 -11.47 -2.93
CA ALA A 110 0.31 -12.49 -2.81
C ALA A 110 0.65 -13.48 -1.68
N ARG A 111 1.91 -13.93 -1.56
CA ARG A 111 2.34 -14.80 -0.44
C ARG A 111 2.16 -14.15 0.92
N TRP A 112 2.56 -12.88 1.08
CA TRP A 112 2.35 -12.13 2.32
C TRP A 112 0.88 -12.01 2.72
N ILE A 113 0.00 -11.74 1.75
CA ILE A 113 -1.45 -11.64 2.00
C ILE A 113 -2.04 -13.00 2.37
N VAL A 114 -1.70 -14.04 1.61
CA VAL A 114 -2.19 -15.42 1.85
C VAL A 114 -1.74 -15.90 3.23
N ASP A 115 -0.48 -15.70 3.59
CA ASP A 115 0.03 -16.15 4.88
C ASP A 115 -0.62 -15.40 6.05
N ALA A 116 -0.73 -14.06 5.95
CA ALA A 116 -1.39 -13.26 6.98
C ALA A 116 -2.87 -13.65 7.16
N CYS A 117 -3.61 -13.84 6.06
CA CYS A 117 -5.00 -14.30 6.13
C CYS A 117 -5.10 -15.72 6.71
N ALA A 118 -4.28 -16.67 6.24
CA ALA A 118 -4.29 -18.03 6.77
C ALA A 118 -4.01 -18.07 8.28
N LYS A 119 -3.04 -17.27 8.74
CA LYS A 119 -2.66 -17.21 10.16
C LYS A 119 -3.74 -16.58 11.04
N VAL A 120 -4.34 -15.47 10.60
CA VAL A 120 -5.30 -14.70 11.40
C VAL A 120 -6.70 -15.32 11.33
N ARG A 121 -7.11 -15.83 10.17
CA ARG A 121 -8.47 -16.32 9.91
C ARG A 121 -8.60 -17.82 10.08
N GLY A 122 -7.49 -18.57 9.95
CA GLY A 122 -7.50 -20.04 9.84
C GLY A 122 -8.04 -20.57 8.51
N VAL A 123 -8.66 -19.69 7.69
CA VAL A 123 -9.26 -20.02 6.39
C VAL A 123 -8.90 -18.97 5.35
N LEU A 124 -8.91 -19.37 4.08
CA LEU A 124 -8.58 -18.51 2.94
C LEU A 124 -9.84 -18.21 2.13
N GLN A 125 -10.56 -17.18 2.55
CA GLN A 125 -11.74 -16.69 1.84
C GLN A 125 -11.34 -15.72 0.72
N PRO A 126 -11.80 -15.92 -0.52
CA PRO A 126 -11.46 -15.05 -1.65
C PRO A 126 -11.71 -13.56 -1.38
N ASP A 127 -12.80 -13.21 -0.70
CA ASP A 127 -13.16 -11.82 -0.45
C ASP A 127 -12.24 -11.14 0.58
N ASP A 128 -11.79 -11.87 1.59
CA ASP A 128 -10.78 -11.40 2.55
C ASP A 128 -9.46 -11.12 1.80
N LEU A 129 -9.01 -12.03 0.94
CA LEU A 129 -7.79 -11.87 0.15
C LEU A 129 -7.87 -10.65 -0.78
N ARG A 130 -8.97 -10.52 -1.54
CA ARG A 130 -9.21 -9.37 -2.43
C ARG A 130 -9.26 -8.07 -1.65
N ARG A 131 -9.87 -8.07 -0.45
CA ARG A 131 -9.98 -6.87 0.39
C ARG A 131 -8.61 -6.39 0.84
N VAL A 132 -7.73 -7.28 1.31
CA VAL A 132 -6.36 -6.91 1.69
C VAL A 132 -5.59 -6.39 0.48
N PHE A 133 -5.68 -7.07 -0.67
CA PHE A 133 -4.97 -6.65 -1.87
C PHE A 133 -5.43 -5.27 -2.36
N LYS A 134 -6.75 -5.04 -2.46
CA LYS A 134 -7.32 -3.74 -2.85
C LYS A 134 -6.91 -2.63 -1.88
N HIS A 135 -6.84 -2.93 -0.59
CA HIS A 135 -6.33 -1.99 0.40
C HIS A 135 -4.88 -1.60 0.10
N VAL A 136 -3.98 -2.57 -0.10
CA VAL A 136 -2.58 -2.32 -0.48
C VAL A 136 -2.46 -1.50 -1.77
N LEU A 137 -3.27 -1.79 -2.79
CA LEU A 137 -3.31 -0.97 -4.01
C LEU A 137 -3.70 0.49 -3.73
N GLY A 138 -4.71 0.70 -2.87
CA GLY A 138 -5.11 2.03 -2.42
C GLY A 138 -4.04 2.74 -1.58
N GLN A 139 -3.08 2.01 -1.02
CA GLN A 139 -1.94 2.56 -0.31
C GLN A 139 -0.75 2.78 -1.27
N SER A 140 -0.92 3.70 -2.23
CA SER A 140 0.10 4.11 -3.21
C SER A 140 0.66 2.96 -4.03
N GLY A 141 -0.23 2.10 -4.55
CA GLY A 141 0.12 1.09 -5.56
C GLY A 141 1.02 -0.04 -5.05
N GLY A 142 1.03 -0.30 -3.74
CA GLY A 142 1.93 -1.29 -3.14
C GLY A 142 3.41 -0.92 -3.24
N GLN A 143 3.72 0.37 -3.37
CA GLN A 143 5.09 0.88 -3.42
C GLN A 143 5.67 1.09 -2.01
N PHE A 144 6.90 0.63 -1.81
CA PHE A 144 7.65 0.77 -0.57
C PHE A 144 8.86 1.67 -0.79
N LEU A 145 8.78 2.88 -0.25
CA LEU A 145 9.83 3.89 -0.37
C LEU A 145 10.84 3.79 0.77
N VAL A 146 12.09 3.53 0.44
CA VAL A 146 13.23 3.57 1.37
C VAL A 146 13.61 5.02 1.69
N ALA A 147 13.64 5.88 0.67
CA ALA A 147 14.06 7.27 0.75
C ALA A 147 13.42 8.12 -0.36
N GLY A 148 13.33 9.44 -0.13
CA GLY A 148 13.00 10.42 -1.17
C GLY A 148 11.66 11.12 -0.94
N VAL A 149 11.09 11.64 -2.01
CA VAL A 149 9.84 12.41 -1.98
C VAL A 149 8.80 11.87 -2.95
N VAL A 150 7.55 12.00 -2.53
CA VAL A 150 6.38 11.71 -3.33
C VAL A 150 5.55 12.96 -3.48
N TYR A 151 5.17 13.25 -4.70
CA TYR A 151 4.13 14.21 -5.02
C TYR A 151 2.78 13.50 -5.06
N GLU A 152 1.84 13.87 -4.19
CA GLU A 152 0.48 13.29 -4.15
C GLU A 152 -0.59 14.40 -4.21
N ASP A 153 -1.67 14.15 -4.96
CA ASP A 153 -2.85 15.01 -5.07
C ASP A 153 -3.96 14.43 -4.18
N ILE A 154 -3.99 14.86 -2.91
CA ILE A 154 -4.75 14.18 -1.85
C ILE A 154 -5.98 14.98 -1.41
N ILE A 155 -5.81 16.16 -0.79
CA ILE A 155 -6.92 16.95 -0.25
C ILE A 155 -6.62 18.45 -0.41
N PRO A 156 -7.35 19.18 -1.28
CA PRO A 156 -8.29 18.65 -2.27
C PRO A 156 -7.55 17.91 -3.38
N ALA A 157 -8.14 16.83 -3.92
CA ALA A 157 -7.62 16.13 -5.10
C ALA A 157 -8.01 16.94 -6.36
N ASP A 158 -7.37 18.08 -6.55
CA ASP A 158 -7.75 19.10 -7.54
C ASP A 158 -6.78 19.21 -8.71
N GLY A 159 -5.81 18.31 -8.79
CA GLY A 159 -4.73 18.30 -9.76
C GLY A 159 -3.51 19.12 -9.33
N THR A 160 -3.42 19.56 -8.07
CA THR A 160 -2.23 20.24 -7.51
C THR A 160 -1.48 19.29 -6.61
N TYR A 161 -0.28 18.88 -7.00
CA TYR A 161 0.45 17.87 -6.24
C TYR A 161 1.27 18.47 -5.10
N GLU A 162 1.09 17.92 -3.89
CA GLU A 162 1.80 18.31 -2.69
C GLU A 162 2.95 17.34 -2.38
N LEU A 163 4.04 17.85 -1.79
CA LEU A 163 5.23 17.07 -1.49
C LEU A 163 5.17 16.35 -0.12
N TYR A 164 5.50 15.06 -0.13
CA TYR A 164 5.59 14.18 1.02
C TYR A 164 6.93 13.44 1.03
N ALA A 165 7.79 13.67 2.02
CA ALA A 165 9.03 12.92 2.17
C ALA A 165 8.78 11.57 2.84
N PHE A 166 9.57 10.55 2.46
CA PHE A 166 9.48 9.20 3.02
C PHE A 166 10.83 8.71 3.54
N ARG A 167 10.77 7.94 4.63
CA ARG A 167 11.88 7.16 5.16
C ARG A 167 11.36 5.77 5.53
N ASN A 168 11.97 4.72 4.99
CA ASN A 168 11.67 3.33 5.33
C ASN A 168 10.17 3.01 5.37
N GLY A 169 9.44 3.40 4.34
CA GLY A 169 8.01 3.15 4.19
C GLY A 169 7.11 4.06 5.02
N VAL A 170 7.64 5.08 5.70
CA VAL A 170 6.87 6.00 6.54
C VAL A 170 7.02 7.42 6.04
N THR A 171 5.91 8.18 5.97
CA THR A 171 5.97 9.61 5.70
C THR A 171 6.69 10.33 6.85
N VAL A 172 7.56 11.29 6.53
CA VAL A 172 8.37 12.03 7.49
C VAL A 172 8.44 13.52 7.14
N LYS A 173 8.85 14.34 8.10
CA LYS A 173 9.42 15.67 7.80
C LYS A 173 10.93 15.59 7.88
N ILE A 174 11.60 16.21 6.91
CA ILE A 174 13.05 16.32 6.86
C ILE A 174 13.46 17.75 7.21
N GLU A 175 14.51 17.91 7.99
CA GLU A 175 15.07 19.22 8.32
C GLU A 175 15.41 20.02 7.05
N GLY A 176 14.90 21.25 6.96
CA GLY A 176 15.12 22.12 5.80
C GLY A 176 14.34 21.75 4.55
N LEU A 177 13.33 20.87 4.65
CA LEU A 177 12.42 20.54 3.56
C LEU A 177 10.97 20.84 3.97
N GLU A 178 10.31 21.72 3.23
CA GLU A 178 8.93 22.09 3.50
C GLU A 178 7.97 20.93 3.18
N HIS A 179 7.12 20.60 4.14
CA HIS A 179 6.13 19.54 4.00
C HIS A 179 4.86 20.08 3.32
N ARG A 180 4.30 19.33 2.36
CA ARG A 180 3.13 19.71 1.56
C ARG A 180 3.32 20.98 0.71
N THR A 181 4.57 21.33 0.40
CA THR A 181 4.82 22.39 -0.58
C THR A 181 4.37 21.95 -1.97
N THR A 182 3.88 22.91 -2.75
CA THR A 182 3.52 22.73 -4.16
C THR A 182 4.63 23.20 -5.10
N SER A 183 5.78 23.61 -4.56
CA SER A 183 6.92 24.07 -5.35
C SER A 183 7.71 22.90 -5.95
N THR A 184 8.48 23.21 -7.00
CA THR A 184 9.54 22.31 -7.49
C THR A 184 10.68 22.26 -6.48
N LEU A 185 11.34 21.10 -6.38
CA LEU A 185 12.55 20.98 -5.59
C LEU A 185 13.78 21.44 -6.36
N THR A 186 14.68 22.11 -5.65
CA THR A 186 16.08 22.27 -6.06
C THR A 186 16.84 20.95 -5.92
N VAL A 187 17.99 20.83 -6.61
CA VAL A 187 18.88 19.66 -6.48
C VAL A 187 19.26 19.40 -5.02
N ASP A 188 19.58 20.45 -4.26
CA ASP A 188 19.91 20.33 -2.83
C ASP A 188 18.75 19.79 -2.00
N GLN A 189 17.51 20.20 -2.31
CA GLN A 189 16.32 19.69 -1.61
C GLN A 189 16.04 18.23 -1.97
N ILE A 190 16.30 17.82 -3.21
CA ILE A 190 16.23 16.41 -3.62
C ILE A 190 17.24 15.59 -2.80
N GLN A 191 18.50 16.03 -2.73
CA GLN A 191 19.53 15.34 -1.93
C GLN A 191 19.19 15.30 -0.43
N ARG A 192 18.63 16.39 0.12
CA ARG A 192 18.11 16.39 1.49
C ARG A 192 16.97 15.40 1.66
N SER A 193 16.06 15.25 0.70
CA SER A 193 14.99 14.27 0.81
C SER A 193 15.52 12.83 0.90
N LEU A 194 16.64 12.55 0.23
CA LEU A 194 17.26 11.24 0.22
C LEU A 194 18.05 10.96 1.50
N HIS A 195 18.75 11.95 2.07
CA HIS A 195 19.75 11.72 3.13
C HIS A 195 19.58 12.57 4.40
N GLY A 196 18.69 13.55 4.38
CA GLY A 196 18.52 14.52 5.44
C GLY A 196 17.96 13.92 6.74
N LYS A 197 18.17 14.69 7.82
CA LYS A 197 17.71 14.33 9.16
C LYS A 197 16.19 14.35 9.25
N VAL A 198 15.61 13.26 9.74
CA VAL A 198 14.19 13.18 10.07
C VAL A 198 13.93 13.98 11.35
N VAL A 199 12.97 14.90 11.29
CA VAL A 199 12.54 15.73 12.45
C VAL A 199 11.13 15.41 12.93
N HIS A 200 10.35 14.69 12.12
CA HIS A 200 9.01 14.23 12.51
C HIS A 200 8.64 12.96 11.74
N VAL A 201 7.89 12.07 12.39
CA VAL A 201 7.45 10.79 11.84
C VAL A 201 5.93 10.72 11.88
N PHE A 202 5.32 10.34 10.76
CA PHE A 202 3.87 10.13 10.68
C PHE A 202 3.49 8.67 10.94
N ARG A 203 2.19 8.43 11.09
CA ARG A 203 1.63 7.18 11.60
C ARG A 203 1.77 5.97 10.68
N TYR A 204 1.53 6.13 9.38
CA TYR A 204 1.25 4.97 8.52
C TYR A 204 2.52 4.37 7.91
N GLY A 205 2.75 3.09 8.14
CA GLY A 205 3.81 2.30 7.52
C GLY A 205 3.32 1.54 6.29
N ARG A 206 3.98 1.79 5.15
CA ARG A 206 3.74 1.09 3.87
C ARG A 206 4.09 -0.40 4.00
N ILE A 207 3.46 -1.29 3.23
CA ILE A 207 2.56 -1.03 2.08
C ILE A 207 1.07 -1.16 2.41
N GLN A 208 0.72 -1.60 3.61
CA GLN A 208 -0.65 -1.83 4.07
C GLN A 208 -1.11 -0.80 5.11
N SER A 209 -0.32 0.24 5.35
CA SER A 209 -0.63 1.29 6.33
C SER A 209 -0.80 0.75 7.75
N THR A 210 0.09 -0.18 8.14
CA THR A 210 0.19 -0.61 9.54
C THR A 210 0.52 0.60 10.41
N THR A 211 -0.03 0.68 11.61
CA THR A 211 0.24 1.75 12.58
C THR A 211 1.13 1.27 13.74
N PRO A 212 1.78 2.18 14.50
CA PRO A 212 2.54 1.81 15.69
C PRO A 212 1.72 0.96 16.67
N GLY A 213 0.46 1.32 16.92
CA GLY A 213 -0.44 0.59 17.79
C GLY A 213 -0.75 -0.82 17.30
N GLN A 214 -0.99 -0.99 15.98
CA GLN A 214 -1.18 -2.31 15.37
C GLN A 214 0.08 -3.18 15.52
N TYR A 215 1.26 -2.61 15.25
CA TYR A 215 2.54 -3.29 15.43
C TYR A 215 2.74 -3.76 16.87
N LYS A 216 2.54 -2.90 17.86
CA LYS A 216 2.68 -3.26 19.29
C LYS A 216 1.67 -4.34 19.72
N ARG A 217 0.40 -4.25 19.30
CA ARG A 217 -0.62 -5.28 19.58
C ARG A 217 -0.32 -6.63 18.92
N ASN A 218 0.49 -6.65 17.87
CA ASN A 218 0.95 -7.87 17.21
C ASN A 218 2.27 -8.40 17.79
N GLY A 219 2.75 -7.88 18.93
CA GLY A 219 3.96 -8.35 19.59
C GLY A 219 5.25 -7.65 19.13
N GLY A 220 5.13 -6.51 18.46
CA GLY A 220 6.27 -5.70 18.05
C GLY A 220 7.18 -5.28 19.22
N ALA A 221 8.47 -5.60 19.11
CA ALA A 221 9.43 -5.45 20.20
C ALA A 221 9.93 -4.01 20.39
N LEU A 222 10.01 -3.23 19.30
CA LEU A 222 10.54 -1.86 19.37
C LEU A 222 9.55 -0.90 20.02
N GLU A 223 10.07 0.09 20.75
CA GLU A 223 9.29 1.20 21.29
C GLU A 223 9.11 2.28 20.20
N VAL A 224 7.95 2.23 19.55
CA VAL A 224 7.64 2.99 18.33
C VAL A 224 6.62 4.11 18.57
N GLY A 225 6.33 4.44 19.82
CA GLY A 225 5.30 5.42 20.20
C GLY A 225 3.87 4.90 20.01
N THR A 226 2.92 5.82 19.81
CA THR A 226 1.49 5.51 19.63
C THR A 226 1.00 5.94 18.24
N ASP A 227 -0.28 5.67 17.94
CA ASP A 227 -0.88 6.09 16.67
C ASP A 227 -0.98 7.63 16.56
N GLU A 228 -1.16 8.32 17.69
CA GLU A 228 -1.25 9.78 17.80
C GLU A 228 0.13 10.45 17.88
N ALA A 229 1.11 9.75 18.46
CA ALA A 229 2.48 10.22 18.62
C ALA A 229 3.49 9.13 18.21
N PRO A 230 3.67 8.90 16.89
CA PRO A 230 4.67 7.94 16.41
C PRO A 230 6.08 8.33 16.86
N GLY A 231 6.82 7.36 17.38
CA GLY A 231 8.17 7.54 17.85
C GLY A 231 9.20 7.56 16.71
N PRO A 232 10.42 8.09 16.96
CA PRO A 232 11.46 8.18 15.94
C PRO A 232 11.94 6.81 15.43
N LEU A 233 11.75 5.73 16.19
CA LEU A 233 12.11 4.37 15.80
C LEU A 233 11.07 3.68 14.90
N TRP A 234 9.92 4.31 14.65
CA TRP A 234 8.87 3.70 13.83
C TRP A 234 9.33 3.36 12.39
N PRO A 235 10.05 4.23 11.66
CA PRO A 235 10.59 3.88 10.35
C PRO A 235 11.59 2.71 10.41
N ASP A 236 12.37 2.59 11.48
CA ASP A 236 13.30 1.46 11.65
C ASP A 236 12.57 0.15 11.92
N ALA A 237 11.48 0.18 12.69
CA ALA A 237 10.63 -1.00 12.89
C ALA A 237 10.01 -1.47 11.56
N ILE A 238 9.52 -0.53 10.74
CA ILE A 238 9.02 -0.86 9.40
C ILE A 238 10.11 -1.46 8.53
N ARG A 239 11.31 -0.87 8.49
CA ARG A 239 12.46 -1.40 7.75
C ARG A 239 12.80 -2.82 8.18
N GLN A 240 13.02 -3.05 9.47
CA GLN A 240 13.42 -4.37 9.99
C GLN A 240 12.38 -5.44 9.67
N ALA A 241 11.11 -5.13 9.87
CA ALA A 241 10.00 -6.02 9.56
C ALA A 241 9.91 -6.34 8.05
N TYR A 242 10.09 -5.31 7.20
CA TYR A 242 10.07 -5.47 5.75
C TYR A 242 11.25 -6.29 5.22
N GLN A 243 12.45 -6.04 5.77
CA GLN A 243 13.66 -6.81 5.48
C GLN A 243 13.51 -8.28 5.88
N ALA A 244 12.98 -8.54 7.07
CA ALA A 244 12.72 -9.90 7.56
C ALA A 244 11.67 -10.65 6.70
N ALA A 245 10.73 -9.93 6.10
CA ALA A 245 9.71 -10.49 5.22
C ALA A 245 10.22 -10.74 3.78
N TRP A 246 11.36 -10.16 3.40
CA TRP A 246 11.85 -10.22 2.03
C TRP A 246 12.28 -11.65 1.67
N GLY A 247 11.70 -12.19 0.59
CA GLY A 247 11.90 -13.60 0.20
C GLY A 247 11.21 -14.62 1.12
N GLN A 248 10.44 -14.17 2.12
CA GLN A 248 9.67 -15.03 3.02
C GLN A 248 8.17 -14.95 2.71
N ASP A 249 7.42 -15.96 3.14
CA ASP A 249 5.95 -15.94 3.07
C ASP A 249 5.33 -15.05 4.15
N ARG A 250 5.99 -14.97 5.30
CA ARG A 250 5.52 -14.20 6.45
C ARG A 250 5.88 -12.72 6.30
N ASN A 251 4.90 -11.85 6.52
CA ASN A 251 5.11 -10.42 6.74
C ASN A 251 4.37 -9.97 8.00
N GLU A 252 5.10 -9.62 9.06
CA GLU A 252 4.51 -9.31 10.36
C GLU A 252 3.65 -8.03 10.38
N LEU A 253 3.97 -7.07 9.51
CA LEU A 253 3.20 -5.84 9.41
C LEU A 253 1.86 -6.12 8.69
N MET A 254 1.88 -7.00 7.69
CA MET A 254 0.67 -7.49 7.03
C MET A 254 -0.21 -8.28 8.02
N GLU A 255 0.37 -9.17 8.82
CA GLU A 255 -0.34 -9.87 9.90
C GLU A 255 -1.00 -8.89 10.88
N ALA A 256 -0.25 -7.90 11.35
CA ALA A 256 -0.75 -6.89 12.29
C ALA A 256 -1.94 -6.11 11.72
N TRP A 257 -1.86 -5.72 10.44
CA TRP A 257 -2.96 -5.03 9.79
C TRP A 257 -4.17 -5.94 9.60
N VAL A 258 -3.97 -7.16 9.10
CA VAL A 258 -5.06 -8.13 8.87
C VAL A 258 -5.80 -8.45 10.17
N LYS A 259 -5.07 -8.67 11.27
CA LYS A 259 -5.63 -8.93 12.61
C LYS A 259 -6.61 -7.86 13.08
N ASP A 260 -6.30 -6.60 12.82
CA ASP A 260 -7.11 -5.47 13.29
C ASP A 260 -8.22 -5.07 12.30
N ASN A 261 -8.13 -5.46 11.02
CA ASN A 261 -9.01 -4.94 9.96
C ASN A 261 -9.91 -5.99 9.31
N LEU A 262 -9.54 -7.27 9.35
CA LEU A 262 -10.42 -8.38 8.97
C LEU A 262 -11.06 -8.95 10.23
N LYS A 263 -12.19 -8.37 10.64
CA LYS A 263 -12.99 -8.89 11.76
C LYS A 263 -13.41 -10.33 11.49
N THR A 264 -13.36 -11.20 12.49
CA THR A 264 -14.04 -12.51 12.49
C THR A 264 -15.53 -12.25 12.23
N PRO A 265 -16.21 -13.04 11.39
CA PRO A 265 -17.66 -13.03 11.42
C PRO A 265 -18.04 -13.40 12.86
N GLU A 266 -18.86 -12.56 13.48
CA GLU A 266 -19.50 -12.91 14.76
C GLU A 266 -20.46 -14.09 14.56
#